data_AF-A0A6N7Q870-F1
#
_entry.id   AF-A0A6N7Q870-F1
#
_cell.length_a   1.000
_cell.length_b   1.000
_cell.length_c   1.000
_cell.angle_alpha   90.00
_cell.angle_beta   90.00
_cell.angle_gamma   90.00
#
_symmetry.space_group_name_H-M   'P 1'
#
loop_
_entity.id
_entity.type
_entity.pdbx_description
1 polymer ?
#
loop_
_entity_poly.entity_id
_entity_poly.type
_entity_poly.pdbx_seq_one_letter_code
_entity_poly.pdbx_strand_id
1 'polypeptide(L)'
;MASGTATASGSFSGMSVNGVSIASVSVAVGDVDTSVAKKIASAINDKLAQTGVYASLDSSNKLKLESVKGGQDFSFTAGSATGANGITFDQSGIAATATAAAGTTNFLKDVDISTFQGAQKALSIIDNALTSVNSSRADMGAIQNRFTSTIANLSSTSENLSASRSRIRDTDYAKETAELTRTQILQQAGTAMLAQAKQAPQSVLSLLQG
;
A
#
# COMPACT_ATOMS: atom_id res chain seq x y z
N MET A 1 13.44 24.93 -33.83
CA MET A 1 12.01 24.67 -34.18
C MET A 1 11.92 24.27 -35.64
N ALA A 2 10.75 23.88 -36.16
CA ALA A 2 10.57 23.93 -37.61
C ALA A 2 10.98 25.34 -38.08
N SER A 3 11.87 25.45 -39.07
CA SER A 3 12.24 26.75 -39.68
C SER A 3 12.06 26.70 -41.21
N GLY A 4 11.37 27.70 -41.75
CA GLY A 4 11.12 27.86 -43.19
C GLY A 4 9.66 27.62 -43.63
N THR A 5 9.50 27.29 -44.90
CA THR A 5 8.20 26.97 -45.51
C THR A 5 8.41 25.76 -46.40
N ALA A 6 7.59 24.74 -46.22
CA ALA A 6 7.70 23.51 -46.98
C ALA A 6 7.48 23.77 -48.48
N THR A 7 8.49 23.45 -49.28
CA THR A 7 8.43 23.54 -50.75
C THR A 7 8.06 22.20 -51.39
N ALA A 8 8.08 21.12 -50.62
CA ALA A 8 7.66 19.78 -51.03
C ALA A 8 6.89 19.08 -49.89
N SER A 9 5.97 18.19 -50.25
CA SER A 9 5.28 17.34 -49.28
C SER A 9 6.20 16.26 -48.72
N GLY A 10 6.10 15.98 -47.43
CA GLY A 10 6.87 14.94 -46.77
C GLY A 10 6.35 14.65 -45.37
N SER A 11 7.23 14.18 -44.49
CA SER A 11 6.87 13.90 -43.10
C SER A 11 8.05 14.06 -42.14
N PHE A 12 7.75 14.35 -40.88
CA PHE A 12 8.68 14.16 -39.77
C PHE A 12 8.41 12.81 -39.10
N SER A 13 9.44 11.97 -38.96
CA SER A 13 9.33 10.63 -38.39
C SER A 13 10.50 10.32 -37.45
N GLY A 14 10.34 9.31 -36.59
CA GLY A 14 11.37 8.89 -35.63
C GLY A 14 11.41 9.71 -34.34
N MET A 15 10.38 10.53 -34.08
CA MET A 15 10.25 11.23 -32.81
C MET A 15 9.92 10.26 -31.68
N SER A 16 10.50 10.47 -30.50
CA SER A 16 10.10 9.73 -29.28
C SER A 16 10.12 10.61 -28.05
N VAL A 17 9.21 10.37 -27.10
CA VAL A 17 9.21 11.00 -25.78
C VAL A 17 9.32 9.90 -24.73
N ASN A 18 10.31 9.98 -23.84
CA ASN A 18 10.56 8.97 -22.81
C ASN A 18 10.62 7.53 -23.39
N GLY A 19 11.21 7.38 -24.58
CA GLY A 19 11.28 6.11 -25.32
C GLY A 19 10.00 5.69 -26.05
N VAL A 20 8.87 6.38 -25.85
CA VAL A 20 7.61 6.10 -26.58
C VAL A 20 7.65 6.77 -27.95
N SER A 21 7.49 5.99 -29.02
CA SER A 21 7.42 6.50 -30.39
C SER A 21 6.19 7.38 -30.61
N ILE A 22 6.42 8.55 -31.20
CA ILE A 22 5.38 9.47 -31.63
C ILE A 22 5.06 9.19 -33.11
N ALA A 23 3.78 9.33 -33.48
CA ALA A 23 3.34 9.13 -34.85
C ALA A 23 4.05 10.11 -35.81
N SER A 24 4.27 9.67 -37.05
CA SER A 24 4.83 10.52 -38.09
C SER A 24 3.89 11.67 -38.41
N VAL A 25 4.44 12.88 -38.53
CA VAL A 25 3.68 14.10 -38.81
C VAL A 25 3.81 14.44 -40.28
N SER A 26 2.68 14.58 -40.99
CA SER A 26 2.68 14.96 -42.40
C SER A 26 2.91 16.46 -42.59
N VAL A 27 3.73 16.77 -43.59
CA VAL A 27 4.05 18.12 -44.04
C VAL A 27 3.52 18.28 -45.46
N ALA A 28 2.65 19.25 -45.68
CA ALA A 28 2.14 19.61 -47.00
C ALA A 28 2.95 20.78 -47.59
N VAL A 29 2.91 20.94 -48.91
CA VAL A 29 3.49 22.13 -49.56
C VAL A 29 2.81 23.38 -49.03
N GLY A 30 3.59 24.38 -48.65
CA GLY A 30 3.12 25.64 -48.07
C GLY A 30 2.92 25.59 -46.55
N ASP A 31 3.10 24.43 -45.90
CA ASP A 31 3.16 24.39 -44.43
C ASP A 31 4.32 25.25 -43.93
N VAL A 32 4.00 26.16 -43.01
CA VAL A 32 4.97 27.00 -42.29
C VAL A 32 5.29 26.39 -40.93
N ASP A 33 6.36 26.87 -40.30
CA ASP A 33 6.86 26.43 -39.00
C ASP A 33 5.80 26.22 -37.93
N THR A 34 4.88 27.18 -37.80
CA THR A 34 3.80 27.15 -36.80
C THR A 34 2.81 26.02 -37.05
N SER A 35 2.51 25.72 -38.33
CA SER A 35 1.58 24.67 -38.72
C SER A 35 2.16 23.28 -38.41
N VAL A 36 3.44 23.07 -38.73
CA VAL A 36 4.14 21.82 -38.42
C VAL A 36 4.34 21.66 -36.92
N ALA A 37 4.71 22.73 -36.20
CA ALA A 37 4.84 22.68 -34.75
C ALA A 37 3.51 22.31 -34.06
N LYS A 38 2.36 22.81 -34.53
CA LYS A 38 1.04 22.42 -34.04
C LYS A 38 0.73 20.95 -34.30
N LYS A 39 1.03 20.43 -35.50
CA LYS A 39 0.85 19.02 -35.83
C LYS A 39 1.76 18.11 -34.96
N ILE A 40 3.00 18.53 -34.73
CA ILE A 40 3.94 17.85 -33.82
C ILE A 40 3.41 17.87 -32.37
N ALA A 41 2.92 19.01 -31.88
CA ALA A 41 2.32 19.11 -30.57
C ALA A 41 1.13 18.16 -30.40
N SER A 42 0.25 18.09 -31.41
CA SER A 42 -0.88 17.14 -31.42
C SER A 42 -0.40 15.69 -31.35
N ALA A 43 0.55 15.30 -32.19
CA ALA A 43 1.07 13.93 -32.20
C ALA A 43 1.71 13.53 -30.86
N ILE A 44 2.38 14.47 -30.18
CA ILE A 44 2.92 14.25 -28.82
C ILE A 44 1.77 14.10 -27.80
N ASN A 45 0.77 14.99 -27.86
CA ASN A 45 -0.37 14.98 -26.95
C ASN A 45 -1.25 13.73 -27.11
N ASP A 46 -1.32 13.13 -28.30
CA ASP A 46 -2.00 11.85 -28.52
C ASP A 46 -1.36 10.69 -27.74
N LYS A 47 -0.09 10.85 -27.34
CA LYS A 47 0.65 9.90 -26.49
C LYS A 47 0.81 10.36 -25.05
N LEU A 48 0.15 11.45 -24.64
CA LEU A 48 0.28 12.06 -23.31
C LEU A 48 0.00 11.09 -22.16
N ALA A 49 -0.98 10.19 -22.30
CA ALA A 49 -1.28 9.19 -21.29
C ALA A 49 -0.11 8.23 -21.01
N GLN A 50 0.72 7.97 -22.03
CA GLN A 50 1.88 7.07 -21.95
C GLN A 50 3.17 7.82 -21.63
N THR A 51 3.36 9.00 -22.22
CA THR A 51 4.58 9.80 -22.09
C THR A 51 4.60 10.65 -20.83
N GLY A 52 3.43 11.10 -20.35
CA GLY A 52 3.32 12.07 -19.25
C GLY A 52 3.79 13.47 -19.63
N VAL A 53 3.88 13.79 -20.92
CA VAL A 53 4.36 15.09 -21.43
C VAL A 53 3.30 15.74 -22.28
N TYR A 54 3.02 17.01 -21.98
CA TYR A 54 2.15 17.88 -22.76
C TYR A 54 2.99 18.82 -23.64
N ALA A 55 2.61 18.93 -24.90
CA ALA A 55 3.22 19.82 -25.87
C ALA A 55 2.27 20.98 -26.21
N SER A 56 2.78 22.20 -26.18
CA SER A 56 2.08 23.42 -26.59
C SER A 56 3.02 24.33 -27.39
N LEU A 57 2.51 25.44 -27.92
CA LEU A 57 3.36 26.50 -28.48
C LEU A 57 3.49 27.63 -27.44
N ASP A 58 4.70 28.14 -27.24
CA ASP A 58 4.94 29.33 -26.42
C ASP A 58 4.57 30.63 -27.14
N SER A 59 4.70 31.76 -26.45
CA SER A 59 4.44 33.10 -27.02
C SER A 59 5.36 33.47 -28.20
N SER A 60 6.45 32.74 -28.40
CA SER A 60 7.38 32.88 -29.53
C SER A 60 7.11 31.85 -30.64
N ASN A 61 5.96 31.17 -30.61
CA ASN A 61 5.57 30.09 -31.52
C ASN A 61 6.51 28.88 -31.54
N LYS A 62 7.31 28.69 -30.48
CA LYS A 62 8.16 27.53 -30.32
C LYS A 62 7.42 26.44 -29.59
N LEU A 63 7.70 25.19 -29.93
CA LEU A 63 7.19 24.03 -29.26
C LEU A 63 7.76 24.00 -27.84
N LYS A 64 6.86 24.00 -26.86
CA LYS A 64 7.12 23.89 -25.45
C LYS A 64 6.64 22.52 -25.00
N LEU A 65 7.53 21.74 -24.41
CA LEU A 65 7.20 20.45 -23.80
C LEU A 65 7.28 20.61 -22.29
N GLU A 66 6.24 20.15 -21.60
CA GLU A 66 6.16 20.20 -20.15
C GLU A 66 5.67 18.86 -19.61
N SER A 67 6.32 18.39 -18.55
CA SER A 67 5.81 17.24 -17.81
C SER A 67 4.51 17.59 -17.11
N VAL A 68 3.49 16.74 -17.26
CA VAL A 68 2.25 16.81 -16.47
C VAL A 68 2.37 16.04 -15.16
N LYS A 69 3.43 15.26 -14.98
CA LYS A 69 3.75 14.58 -13.72
C LYS A 69 4.79 15.42 -12.96
N GLY A 70 4.44 15.83 -11.75
CA GLY A 70 5.36 16.63 -10.92
C GLY A 70 6.66 15.87 -10.61
N GLY A 71 7.80 16.56 -10.70
CA GLY A 71 9.11 16.03 -10.29
C GLY A 71 9.75 15.00 -11.22
N GLN A 72 9.16 14.74 -12.39
CA GLN A 72 9.68 13.77 -13.36
C GLN A 72 10.34 14.49 -14.54
N ASP A 73 11.61 14.18 -14.79
CA ASP A 73 12.28 14.53 -16.03
C ASP A 73 11.67 13.76 -17.20
N PHE A 74 11.76 14.33 -18.40
CA PHE A 74 11.38 13.66 -19.64
C PHE A 74 12.48 13.82 -20.68
N SER A 75 12.65 12.79 -21.51
CA SER A 75 13.52 12.86 -22.69
C SER A 75 12.68 13.08 -23.94
N PHE A 76 13.17 13.91 -24.85
CA PHE A 76 12.60 14.07 -26.18
C PHE A 76 13.68 13.82 -27.22
N THR A 77 13.45 12.84 -28.08
CA THR A 77 14.29 12.54 -29.25
C THR A 77 13.64 13.19 -30.46
N ALA A 78 14.37 14.11 -31.11
CA ALA A 78 13.92 14.73 -32.34
C ALA A 78 13.84 13.68 -33.46
N GLY A 79 12.78 13.77 -34.26
CA GLY A 79 12.69 13.02 -35.51
C GLY A 79 13.42 13.70 -36.65
N SER A 80 13.48 13.03 -37.79
CA SER A 80 14.07 13.54 -39.03
C SER A 80 12.99 13.85 -40.06
N ALA A 81 13.23 14.87 -40.89
CA ALA A 81 12.41 15.15 -42.06
C ALA A 81 12.68 14.11 -43.16
N THR A 82 11.64 13.66 -43.85
CA THR A 82 11.73 12.85 -45.06
C THR A 82 10.86 13.48 -46.14
N GLY A 83 11.45 13.93 -47.25
CA GLY A 83 10.75 14.56 -48.38
C GLY A 83 10.24 15.99 -48.15
N ALA A 84 10.22 16.48 -46.90
CA ALA A 84 9.76 17.82 -46.53
C ALA A 84 10.86 18.88 -46.77
N ASN A 85 11.18 19.15 -48.04
CA ASN A 85 12.17 20.15 -48.41
C ASN A 85 11.70 21.57 -48.04
N GLY A 86 12.64 22.47 -47.71
CA GLY A 86 12.35 23.87 -47.38
C GLY A 86 11.92 24.13 -45.93
N ILE A 87 11.75 23.07 -45.13
CA ILE A 87 11.47 23.17 -43.70
C ILE A 87 12.40 22.23 -42.91
N THR A 88 13.01 22.74 -41.83
CA THR A 88 13.95 21.96 -41.02
C THR A 88 13.49 21.88 -39.57
N PHE A 89 13.50 20.70 -38.95
CA PHE A 89 13.17 20.57 -37.53
C PHE A 89 14.43 20.69 -36.66
N ASP A 90 14.58 21.85 -36.03
CA ASP A 90 15.66 22.09 -35.08
C ASP A 90 15.19 21.86 -33.63
N GLN A 91 15.88 20.97 -32.91
CA GLN A 91 15.59 20.66 -31.51
C GLN A 91 16.01 21.80 -30.56
N SER A 92 17.02 22.60 -30.93
CA SER A 92 17.55 23.68 -30.07
C SER A 92 16.54 24.79 -29.82
N GLY A 93 15.55 24.95 -30.71
CA GLY A 93 14.43 25.85 -30.51
C GLY A 93 13.26 25.28 -29.71
N ILE A 94 13.33 24.05 -29.19
CA ILE A 94 12.31 23.56 -28.26
C ILE A 94 12.57 24.24 -26.91
N ALA A 95 11.56 24.93 -26.38
CA ALA A 95 11.56 25.37 -24.98
C ALA A 95 11.35 24.12 -24.11
N ALA A 96 12.37 23.26 -24.06
CA ALA A 96 12.36 22.07 -23.24
C ALA A 96 12.60 22.53 -21.81
N THR A 97 11.57 22.51 -20.98
CA THR A 97 11.79 22.50 -19.52
C THR A 97 12.31 21.10 -19.17
N ALA A 98 13.53 20.78 -19.63
CA ALA A 98 14.22 19.50 -19.45
C ALA A 98 14.82 19.35 -18.05
N THR A 99 14.25 20.04 -17.08
CA THR A 99 14.73 20.00 -15.71
C THR A 99 13.50 20.08 -14.84
N ALA A 100 13.15 18.98 -14.19
CA ALA A 100 12.32 19.04 -13.01
C ALA A 100 12.91 20.12 -12.11
N ALA A 101 12.14 21.15 -11.78
CA ALA A 101 12.56 22.09 -10.74
C ALA A 101 12.87 21.25 -9.51
N ALA A 102 14.15 21.20 -9.13
CA ALA A 102 14.64 20.33 -8.08
C ALA A 102 13.83 20.59 -6.81
N GLY A 103 13.16 19.54 -6.30
CA GLY A 103 12.65 19.52 -4.94
C GLY A 103 11.52 20.51 -4.59
N THR A 104 10.84 21.15 -5.54
CA THR A 104 9.65 21.91 -5.18
C THR A 104 8.48 20.94 -4.99
N THR A 105 8.19 20.62 -3.73
CA THR A 105 6.92 19.97 -3.35
C THR A 105 5.78 20.89 -3.78
N ASN A 106 5.26 20.68 -4.98
CA ASN A 106 4.07 21.39 -5.44
C ASN A 106 2.91 20.86 -4.59
N PHE A 107 2.49 21.63 -3.59
CA PHE A 107 1.28 21.28 -2.86
C PHE A 107 0.09 21.54 -3.78
N LEU A 108 -0.98 20.76 -3.60
CA LEU A 108 -2.20 20.91 -4.41
C LEU A 108 -2.77 22.34 -4.35
N LYS A 109 -2.60 23.04 -3.21
CA LYS A 109 -2.99 24.44 -3.03
C LYS A 109 -2.26 25.44 -3.95
N ASP A 110 -1.09 25.06 -4.46
CA ASP A 110 -0.26 25.92 -5.31
C ASP A 110 -0.47 25.60 -6.81
N VAL A 111 -1.35 24.64 -7.13
CA VAL A 111 -1.65 24.21 -8.50
C VAL A 111 -2.94 24.86 -9.00
N ASP A 112 -2.84 25.60 -10.10
CA ASP A 112 -4.01 26.17 -10.78
C ASP A 112 -4.67 25.15 -11.73
N ILE A 113 -5.88 24.72 -11.40
CA ILE A 113 -6.65 23.70 -12.14
C ILE A 113 -7.36 24.29 -13.38
N SER A 114 -7.38 25.62 -13.53
CA SER A 114 -8.01 26.26 -14.70
C SER A 114 -7.32 25.91 -16.02
N THR A 115 -6.07 25.45 -15.96
CA THR A 115 -5.30 24.99 -17.12
C THR A 115 -5.33 23.46 -17.21
N PHE A 116 -5.36 22.93 -18.44
CA PHE A 116 -5.27 21.49 -18.68
C PHE A 116 -4.03 20.87 -17.99
N GLN A 117 -2.89 21.55 -18.06
CA GLN A 117 -1.65 21.12 -17.43
C GLN A 117 -1.77 21.06 -15.91
N GLY A 118 -2.34 22.10 -15.29
CA GLY A 118 -2.51 22.14 -13.85
C GLY A 118 -3.51 21.10 -13.36
N ALA A 119 -4.60 20.84 -14.11
CA ALA A 119 -5.52 19.76 -13.82
C ALA A 119 -4.83 18.37 -13.84
N GLN A 120 -3.98 18.09 -14.85
CA GLN A 120 -3.23 16.84 -14.92
C GLN A 120 -2.20 16.71 -13.78
N LYS A 121 -1.53 17.80 -13.41
CA LYS A 121 -0.62 17.84 -12.25
C LYS A 121 -1.36 17.60 -10.94
N ALA A 122 -2.52 18.22 -10.78
CA ALA A 122 -3.39 18.03 -9.62
C ALA A 122 -3.83 16.56 -9.48
N LEU A 123 -4.25 15.92 -10.57
CA LEU A 123 -4.57 14.49 -10.60
C LEU A 123 -3.38 13.65 -10.13
N SER A 124 -2.18 13.90 -10.65
CA SER A 124 -0.98 13.16 -10.24
C SER A 124 -0.66 13.33 -8.75
N ILE A 125 -0.85 14.53 -8.19
CA ILE A 125 -0.64 14.79 -6.75
C ILE A 125 -1.68 14.04 -5.92
N ILE A 126 -2.94 14.09 -6.33
CA ILE A 126 -4.05 13.40 -5.65
C ILE A 126 -3.86 11.89 -5.69
N ASP A 127 -3.46 11.31 -6.82
CA ASP A 127 -3.22 9.87 -6.95
C ASP A 127 -2.11 9.40 -6.01
N ASN A 128 -1.02 10.17 -5.89
CA ASN A 128 0.05 9.89 -4.94
C ASN A 128 -0.44 9.98 -3.49
N ALA A 129 -1.23 11.00 -3.16
CA ALA A 129 -1.81 11.17 -1.83
C ALA A 129 -2.79 10.03 -1.48
N LEU A 130 -3.65 9.63 -2.43
CA LEU A 130 -4.57 8.51 -2.27
C LEU A 130 -3.83 7.19 -2.11
N THR A 131 -2.74 6.98 -2.86
CA THR A 131 -1.88 5.80 -2.71
C THR A 131 -1.29 5.74 -1.30
N SER A 132 -0.80 6.88 -0.78
CA SER A 132 -0.28 6.96 0.58
C SER A 132 -1.35 6.65 1.64
N VAL A 133 -2.54 7.27 1.52
CA VAL A 133 -3.67 7.00 2.43
C VAL A 133 -4.11 5.53 2.37
N ASN A 134 -4.20 4.96 1.18
CA ASN A 134 -4.56 3.55 1.01
C ASN A 134 -3.51 2.61 1.61
N SER A 135 -2.23 2.93 1.49
CA SER A 135 -1.15 2.18 2.15
C SER A 135 -1.34 2.20 3.68
N SER A 136 -1.56 3.38 4.26
CA SER A 136 -1.82 3.48 5.71
C SER A 136 -3.07 2.71 6.14
N ARG A 137 -4.15 2.72 5.34
CA ARG A 137 -5.36 1.93 5.61
C ARG A 137 -5.09 0.43 5.53
N ALA A 138 -4.29 -0.01 4.57
CA ALA A 138 -3.88 -1.40 4.45
C ALA A 138 -3.08 -1.86 5.67
N ASP A 139 -2.14 -1.05 6.14
CA ASP A 139 -1.35 -1.32 7.34
C ASP A 139 -2.24 -1.40 8.59
N MET A 140 -3.20 -0.47 8.74
CA MET A 140 -4.18 -0.52 9.83
C MET A 140 -5.06 -1.77 9.76
N GLY A 141 -5.49 -2.20 8.56
CA GLY A 141 -6.23 -3.44 8.37
C GLY A 141 -5.42 -4.68 8.74
N ALA A 142 -4.13 -4.72 8.38
CA ALA A 142 -3.21 -5.78 8.77
C ALA A 142 -3.04 -5.86 10.29
N ILE A 143 -2.90 -4.71 10.96
CA ILE A 143 -2.82 -4.62 12.42
C ILE A 143 -4.11 -5.11 13.08
N GLN A 144 -5.28 -4.74 12.55
CA GLN A 144 -6.57 -5.23 13.05
C GLN A 144 -6.68 -6.75 12.95
N ASN A 145 -6.30 -7.34 11.82
CA ASN A 145 -6.28 -8.80 11.65
C ASN A 145 -5.34 -9.48 12.66
N ARG A 146 -4.18 -8.87 12.92
CA ARG A 146 -3.24 -9.36 13.93
C ARG A 146 -3.86 -9.30 15.32
N PHE A 147 -4.50 -8.19 15.70
CA PHE A 147 -5.18 -8.08 16.98
C PHE A 147 -6.30 -9.11 17.15
N THR A 148 -7.17 -9.29 16.15
CA THR A 148 -8.24 -10.31 16.20
C THR A 148 -7.66 -11.71 16.41
N SER A 149 -6.59 -12.05 15.69
CA SER A 149 -5.93 -13.36 15.82
C SER A 149 -5.28 -13.54 17.19
N THR A 150 -4.61 -12.50 17.70
CA THR A 150 -4.00 -12.51 19.04
C THR A 150 -5.06 -12.62 20.13
N ILE A 151 -6.18 -11.90 20.02
CA ILE A 151 -7.29 -11.95 20.99
C ILE A 151 -7.91 -13.36 21.00
N ALA A 152 -8.17 -13.95 19.85
CA ALA A 152 -8.72 -15.32 19.77
C ALA A 152 -7.79 -16.36 20.40
N ASN A 153 -6.48 -16.23 20.17
CA ASN A 153 -5.48 -17.10 20.79
C ASN A 153 -5.40 -16.89 22.31
N LEU A 154 -5.37 -15.63 22.77
CA LEU A 154 -5.37 -15.30 24.20
C LEU A 154 -6.64 -15.80 24.91
N SER A 155 -7.80 -15.69 24.29
CA SER A 155 -9.06 -16.20 24.83
C SER A 155 -9.01 -17.72 25.01
N SER A 156 -8.54 -18.45 23.98
CA SER A 156 -8.38 -19.91 24.05
C SER A 156 -7.37 -20.33 25.12
N THR A 157 -6.27 -19.60 25.22
CA THR A 157 -5.24 -19.83 26.26
C THR A 157 -5.79 -19.57 27.66
N SER A 158 -6.58 -18.50 27.83
CA SER A 158 -7.23 -18.16 29.09
C SER A 158 -8.22 -19.24 29.54
N GLU A 159 -9.03 -19.76 28.61
CA GLU A 159 -9.97 -20.84 28.87
C GLU A 159 -9.26 -22.14 29.28
N ASN A 160 -8.21 -22.53 28.54
CA ASN A 160 -7.38 -23.70 28.86
C ASN A 160 -6.69 -23.57 30.24
N LEU A 161 -6.18 -22.37 30.56
CA LEU A 161 -5.56 -22.11 31.85
C LEU A 161 -6.59 -22.15 33.00
N SER A 162 -7.78 -21.61 32.79
CA SER A 162 -8.88 -21.66 33.75
C SER A 162 -9.32 -23.10 34.01
N ALA A 163 -9.52 -23.89 32.95
CA ALA A 163 -9.88 -25.31 33.06
C ALA A 163 -8.79 -26.12 33.79
N SER A 164 -7.52 -25.87 33.49
CA SER A 164 -6.39 -26.50 34.18
C SER A 164 -6.35 -26.13 35.66
N ARG A 165 -6.57 -24.85 36.00
CA ARG A 165 -6.66 -24.38 37.39
C ARG A 165 -7.85 -25.00 38.14
N SER A 166 -9.02 -25.14 37.51
CA SER A 166 -10.18 -25.82 38.10
C SER A 166 -9.84 -27.26 38.41
N ARG A 167 -9.29 -28.01 37.44
CA ARG A 167 -8.90 -29.41 37.66
C ARG A 167 -7.91 -29.59 38.80
N ILE A 168 -6.90 -28.73 38.92
CA ILE A 168 -5.95 -28.77 40.04
C ILE A 168 -6.70 -28.54 41.35
N ARG A 169 -7.48 -27.45 41.45
CA ARG A 169 -8.19 -27.11 42.69
C ARG A 169 -9.26 -28.12 43.09
N ASP A 170 -10.04 -28.61 42.14
CA ASP A 170 -11.10 -29.59 42.39
C ASP A 170 -10.50 -30.95 42.82
N THR A 171 -9.36 -31.34 42.25
CA THR A 171 -8.63 -32.56 42.65
C THR A 171 -8.04 -32.42 44.05
N ASP A 172 -7.44 -31.27 44.37
CA ASP A 172 -6.91 -30.99 45.70
C ASP A 172 -8.02 -31.02 46.76
N TYR A 173 -9.18 -30.44 46.45
CA TYR A 173 -10.34 -30.43 47.35
C TYR A 173 -10.90 -31.84 47.58
N ALA A 174 -11.01 -32.65 46.52
CA ALA A 174 -11.44 -34.03 46.61
C ALA A 174 -10.48 -34.87 47.48
N LYS A 175 -9.16 -34.67 47.33
CA LYS A 175 -8.14 -35.35 48.14
C LYS A 175 -8.22 -34.96 49.62
N GLU A 176 -8.31 -33.68 49.92
CA GLU A 176 -8.41 -33.18 51.30
C GLU A 176 -9.69 -33.69 51.98
N THR A 177 -10.82 -33.68 51.26
CA THR A 177 -12.10 -34.19 51.78
C THR A 177 -12.04 -35.69 52.05
N ALA A 178 -11.36 -36.46 51.19
CA ALA A 178 -11.16 -37.89 51.39
C ALA A 178 -10.26 -38.18 52.60
N GLU A 179 -9.18 -37.41 52.79
CA GLU A 179 -8.30 -37.54 53.96
C GLU A 179 -9.00 -37.11 55.27
N LEU A 180 -9.80 -36.04 55.23
CA LEU A 180 -10.64 -35.64 56.36
C LEU A 180 -11.62 -36.77 56.74
N THR A 181 -12.30 -37.34 55.74
CA THR A 181 -13.25 -38.44 55.95
C THR A 181 -12.55 -39.69 56.49
N ARG A 182 -11.40 -40.07 55.92
CA ARG A 182 -10.56 -41.15 56.42
C ARG A 182 -10.17 -40.93 57.88
N THR A 183 -9.75 -39.72 58.22
CA THR A 183 -9.35 -39.35 59.58
C THR A 183 -10.52 -39.45 60.56
N GLN A 184 -11.70 -38.97 60.17
CA GLN A 184 -12.94 -39.09 60.97
C GLN A 184 -13.34 -40.55 61.18
N ILE A 185 -13.29 -41.39 60.13
CA ILE A 185 -13.59 -42.82 60.24
C ILE A 185 -12.58 -43.51 61.16
N LEU A 186 -11.28 -43.21 61.04
CA LEU A 186 -10.25 -43.77 61.94
C LEU A 186 -10.46 -43.35 63.39
N GLN A 187 -10.87 -42.10 63.64
CA GLN A 187 -11.19 -41.63 64.99
C GLN A 187 -12.42 -42.37 65.57
N GLN A 188 -13.49 -42.54 64.78
CA GLN A 188 -14.67 -43.30 65.21
C GLN A 188 -14.40 -44.80 65.40
N ALA A 189 -13.61 -45.42 64.51
CA ALA A 189 -13.19 -46.81 64.64
C ALA A 189 -12.25 -47.00 65.84
N GLY A 190 -11.35 -46.03 66.11
CA GLY A 190 -10.46 -46.05 67.25
C GLY A 190 -11.21 -45.99 68.59
N THR A 191 -12.27 -45.17 68.70
CA THR A 191 -13.11 -45.11 69.91
C THR A 191 -13.96 -46.36 70.08
N ALA A 192 -14.53 -46.90 69.00
CA ALA A 192 -15.28 -48.16 69.03
C ALA A 192 -14.38 -49.37 69.38
N MET A 193 -13.18 -49.45 68.78
CA MET A 193 -12.17 -50.46 69.12
C MET A 193 -11.70 -50.34 70.55
N LEU A 194 -11.48 -49.12 71.06
CA LEU A 194 -11.14 -48.89 72.46
C LEU A 194 -12.28 -49.32 73.39
N ALA A 195 -13.53 -49.04 73.04
CA ALA A 195 -14.69 -49.49 73.80
C ALA A 195 -14.81 -51.03 73.82
N GLN A 196 -14.62 -51.68 72.68
CA GLN A 196 -14.67 -53.14 72.56
C GLN A 196 -13.49 -53.83 73.27
N ALA A 197 -12.29 -53.25 73.18
CA ALA A 197 -11.11 -53.69 73.92
C ALA A 197 -11.29 -53.51 75.44
N LYS A 198 -12.06 -52.52 75.90
CA LYS A 198 -12.43 -52.37 77.32
C LYS A 198 -13.48 -53.38 77.79
N GLN A 199 -14.39 -53.82 76.93
CA GLN A 199 -15.41 -54.82 77.26
C GLN A 199 -14.89 -56.27 77.21
N ALA A 200 -13.90 -56.57 76.37
CA ALA A 200 -13.29 -57.90 76.27
C ALA A 200 -12.76 -58.46 77.62
N PRO A 201 -11.95 -57.74 78.42
CA PRO A 201 -11.46 -58.25 79.70
C PRO A 201 -12.57 -58.41 80.76
N GLN A 202 -13.63 -57.58 80.72
CA GLN A 202 -14.77 -57.74 81.63
C GLN A 202 -15.57 -59.02 81.33
N SER A 203 -15.69 -59.38 80.06
CA SER A 203 -16.34 -60.63 79.64
C SER A 203 -15.55 -61.87 80.08
N VAL A 204 -14.22 -61.79 80.06
CA VAL A 204 -13.33 -62.87 80.54
C VAL A 204 -13.38 -63.00 82.08
N LEU A 205 -13.42 -61.90 82.81
CA LEU A 205 -13.59 -61.92 84.27
C LEU A 205 -14.94 -62.54 84.69
N SER A 206 -16.01 -62.32 83.93
CA SER A 206 -17.32 -62.95 84.17
C SER A 206 -17.29 -64.48 83.96
N LEU A 207 -16.39 -65.01 83.14
CA LEU A 207 -16.22 -66.45 82.90
C LEU A 207 -15.26 -67.13 83.89
N LEU A 208 -14.45 -66.35 84.61
CA LEU A 208 -13.56 -66.84 85.66
C LEU A 208 -14.22 -66.83 87.07
N GLN A 209 -15.38 -66.18 87.21
CA GLN A 209 -16.13 -66.06 88.47
C GLN A 209 -17.45 -66.85 88.50
N GLY A 210 -17.82 -67.54 87.42
CA GLY A 210 -18.97 -68.44 87.34
C GLY A 210 -18.52 -69.87 87.08
#